data_AF-A0A5P8P079-F1
#
_entry.id   AF-A0A5P8P079-F1
#
_cell.length_a   1.000
_cell.length_b   1.000
_cell.length_c   1.000
_cell.angle_alpha   90.00
_cell.angle_beta   90.00
_cell.angle_gamma   90.00
#
_symmetry.space_group_name_H-M   'P 1'
#
loop_
_entity.id
_entity.type
_entity.pdbx_description
1 polymer ?
#
loop_
_entity_poly.entity_id
_entity_poly.type
_entity_poly.pdbx_seq_one_letter_code
_entity_poly.pdbx_strand_id
1 'polypeptide(L)'
;MLKKILAVLLLFSLAFVLNADDFRKSMEDFNRYKQSQEAEFEAYQKAQTKVYKDYKKEINLFWNDAKLSTQESWLSYSDDKKTRSDVNFKDNIITLETIAASEDEAKRNLQIALAKAVTIDTKTLQENDGLEKKLSEIAKPFDIKDSKVDNKPILSTVVFDKKPTENSVKKYVNKHISDSKIDVIESKKLKHAKIYSVVVKLPNDTMIKRSKIYLADVKEHAKKRKLPKPLIFAVIHSESSFNPRARSHVPAYGLMQIVPNTAGRDTYKFLYNQDKLVSGAYLYNSKNNIKMGSAYLHILYYKYLRKIKNPDSRLYCTIAAYNTGTGNIAYAFTKEYNMNKAAPIINKLSPQEVYAKLLQNLRFDEPKRYLKKVSKRMAAYNEIYGS
;
A
#
# COMPACT_ATOMS: atom_id res chain seq x y z
N MET A 1 -15.25 -15.65 34.96
CA MET A 1 -14.30 -14.52 34.95
C MET A 1 -14.43 -13.74 33.64
N LEU A 2 -15.61 -13.17 33.43
CA LEU A 2 -16.00 -12.40 32.24
C LEU A 2 -16.96 -11.31 32.74
N LYS A 3 -16.89 -10.11 32.16
CA LYS A 3 -17.65 -8.88 32.49
C LYS A 3 -17.06 -8.06 33.64
N LYS A 4 -16.25 -7.04 33.31
CA LYS A 4 -16.14 -5.76 34.07
C LYS A 4 -15.16 -4.76 33.42
N ILE A 5 -15.26 -4.48 32.11
CA ILE A 5 -14.63 -3.27 31.54
C ILE A 5 -15.53 -2.75 30.41
N LEU A 6 -16.69 -2.20 30.76
CA LEU A 6 -17.45 -1.33 29.86
C LEU A 6 -18.45 -0.49 30.68
N ALA A 7 -17.98 0.62 31.24
CA ALA A 7 -18.82 1.71 31.74
C ALA A 7 -17.96 2.93 32.07
N VAL A 8 -17.44 3.63 31.05
CA VAL A 8 -17.02 5.02 31.22
C VAL A 8 -17.52 5.78 30.00
N LEU A 9 -18.64 6.48 30.19
CA LEU A 9 -19.14 7.66 29.44
C LEU A 9 -20.67 7.60 29.33
N LEU A 10 -21.35 7.83 30.45
CA LEU A 10 -22.61 8.57 30.55
C LEU A 10 -23.07 8.52 32.00
N LEU A 11 -22.66 9.52 32.78
CA LEU A 11 -23.38 10.09 33.93
C LEU A 11 -22.56 11.31 34.37
N PHE A 12 -22.75 12.41 33.65
CA PHE A 12 -22.32 13.74 34.06
C PHE A 12 -23.45 14.33 34.92
N SER A 13 -23.57 13.84 36.16
CA SER A 13 -24.23 14.56 37.26
C SER A 13 -23.98 13.82 38.58
N LEU A 14 -23.45 14.58 39.55
CA LEU A 14 -23.09 14.24 40.93
C LEU A 14 -21.65 13.74 41.19
N ALA A 15 -20.94 14.59 41.94
CA ALA A 15 -19.68 14.41 42.67
C ALA A 15 -18.38 14.27 41.86
N PHE A 16 -17.79 15.43 41.56
CA PHE A 16 -16.32 15.56 41.50
C PHE A 16 -15.74 15.10 42.83
N VAL A 17 -14.96 14.01 42.84
CA VAL A 17 -13.52 14.00 43.17
C VAL A 17 -12.93 12.77 42.48
N LEU A 18 -12.56 12.89 41.20
CA LEU A 18 -11.38 12.14 40.76
C LEU A 18 -10.22 12.84 41.44
N ASN A 19 -9.57 12.18 42.39
CA ASN A 19 -8.41 12.76 43.06
C ASN A 19 -7.38 13.13 41.99
N ALA A 20 -6.76 14.31 42.06
CA ALA A 20 -5.83 14.77 41.03
C ALA A 20 -4.71 13.75 40.79
N ASP A 21 -4.35 13.01 41.84
CA ASP A 21 -3.40 11.90 41.83
C ASP A 21 -3.90 10.68 41.05
N ASP A 22 -5.20 10.33 41.15
CA ASP A 22 -5.79 9.22 40.39
C ASP A 22 -5.85 9.53 38.89
N PHE A 23 -6.19 10.78 38.54
CA PHE A 23 -6.14 11.25 37.16
C PHE A 23 -4.72 11.28 36.62
N ARG A 24 -3.76 11.78 37.41
CA ARG A 24 -2.34 11.80 37.05
C ARG A 24 -1.80 10.39 36.86
N LYS A 25 -2.08 9.47 37.78
CA LYS A 25 -1.68 8.06 37.69
C LYS A 25 -2.27 7.40 36.45
N SER A 26 -3.56 7.63 36.16
CA SER A 26 -4.22 7.14 34.95
C SER A 26 -3.58 7.68 33.66
N MET A 27 -3.18 8.96 33.65
CA MET A 27 -2.47 9.58 32.53
C MET A 27 -1.05 8.99 32.36
N GLU A 28 -0.34 8.77 33.47
CA GLU A 28 0.99 8.13 33.46
C GLU A 28 0.92 6.68 32.98
N ASP A 29 -0.06 5.90 33.44
CA ASP A 29 -0.33 4.54 32.97
C ASP A 29 -0.65 4.52 31.47
N PHE A 30 -1.49 5.45 31.00
CA PHE A 30 -1.79 5.59 29.57
C PHE A 30 -0.55 5.94 28.75
N ASN A 31 0.30 6.85 29.24
CA ASN A 31 1.54 7.21 28.57
C ASN A 31 2.53 6.03 28.53
N ARG A 32 2.68 5.28 29.63
CA ARG A 32 3.50 4.05 29.67
C ARG A 32 2.99 3.01 28.67
N TYR A 33 1.68 2.78 28.63
CA TYR A 33 1.05 1.89 27.66
C TYR A 33 1.33 2.30 26.21
N LYS A 34 1.21 3.60 25.91
CA LYS A 34 1.51 4.13 24.58
C LYS A 34 2.99 3.92 24.21
N GLN A 35 3.90 4.19 25.14
CA GLN A 35 5.34 3.98 24.93
C GLN A 35 5.67 2.50 24.71
N SER A 36 5.05 1.58 25.46
CA SER A 36 5.27 0.15 25.28
C SER A 36 4.76 -0.34 23.93
N GLN A 37 3.58 0.12 23.48
CA GLN A 37 3.07 -0.19 22.14
C GLN A 37 4.00 0.30 21.02
N GLU A 38 4.54 1.50 21.16
CA GLU A 38 5.47 2.07 20.17
C GLU A 38 6.78 1.27 20.14
N ALA A 39 7.34 0.92 21.30
CA ALA A 39 8.55 0.11 21.41
C ALA A 39 8.37 -1.31 20.83
N GLU A 40 7.26 -1.99 21.13
CA GLU A 40 6.93 -3.31 20.56
C GLU A 40 6.80 -3.22 19.03
N PHE A 41 6.17 -2.18 18.52
CA PHE A 41 6.00 -2.00 17.08
C PHE A 41 7.33 -1.68 16.37
N GLU A 42 8.20 -0.89 16.99
CA GLU A 42 9.57 -0.67 16.49
C GLU A 42 10.38 -1.97 16.46
N ALA A 43 10.29 -2.80 17.51
CA ALA A 43 10.93 -4.11 17.54
C ALA A 43 10.39 -5.02 16.43
N TYR A 44 9.07 -5.03 16.22
CA TYR A 44 8.42 -5.76 15.14
C TYR A 44 8.93 -5.30 13.75
N GLN A 45 9.04 -3.99 13.51
CA GLN A 45 9.61 -3.47 12.26
C GLN A 45 11.09 -3.85 12.06
N LYS A 46 11.89 -3.81 13.13
CA LYS A 46 13.29 -4.24 13.09
C LYS A 46 13.41 -5.72 12.73
N ALA A 47 12.55 -6.58 13.30
CA ALA A 47 12.49 -7.99 12.97
C ALA A 47 12.11 -8.23 11.50
N GLN A 48 11.11 -7.51 10.97
CA GLN A 48 10.75 -7.56 9.56
C GLN A 48 11.92 -7.14 8.65
N THR A 49 12.59 -6.04 9.00
CA THR A 49 13.77 -5.53 8.29
C THR A 49 14.89 -6.56 8.25
N LYS A 50 15.12 -7.26 9.36
CA LYS A 50 16.08 -8.36 9.44
C LYS A 50 15.68 -9.51 8.50
N VAL A 51 14.42 -9.93 8.50
CA VAL A 51 13.92 -10.98 7.59
C VAL A 51 14.12 -10.58 6.12
N TYR A 52 13.83 -9.34 5.73
CA TYR A 52 14.10 -8.88 4.36
C TYR A 52 15.57 -8.93 4.00
N LYS A 53 16.45 -8.47 4.91
CA LYS A 53 17.90 -8.47 4.69
C LYS A 53 18.41 -9.89 4.53
N ASP A 54 17.97 -10.81 5.37
CA ASP A 54 18.39 -12.21 5.34
C ASP A 54 17.84 -12.93 4.11
N TYR A 55 16.58 -12.73 3.75
CA TYR A 55 16.00 -13.27 2.51
C TYR A 55 16.71 -12.74 1.27
N LYS A 56 17.07 -11.45 1.23
CA LYS A 56 17.86 -10.86 0.15
C LYS A 56 19.25 -11.49 0.06
N LYS A 57 19.89 -11.83 1.18
CA LYS A 57 21.16 -12.59 1.18
C LYS A 57 20.97 -13.99 0.60
N GLU A 58 19.89 -14.70 0.94
CA GLU A 58 19.59 -16.02 0.36
C GLU A 58 19.45 -15.94 -1.16
N ILE A 59 18.79 -14.90 -1.69
CA ILE A 59 18.66 -14.68 -3.14
C ILE A 59 20.01 -14.33 -3.77
N ASN A 60 20.83 -13.50 -3.11
CA ASN A 60 22.15 -13.07 -3.59
C ASN A 60 23.15 -14.22 -3.80
N LEU A 61 22.87 -15.41 -3.27
CA LEU A 61 23.63 -16.62 -3.55
C LEU A 61 23.49 -17.06 -5.02
N PHE A 62 22.36 -16.76 -5.65
CA PHE A 62 22.02 -17.17 -7.02
C PHE A 62 22.01 -15.99 -8.00
N TRP A 63 21.54 -14.83 -7.55
CA TRP A 63 21.33 -13.65 -8.40
C TRP A 63 22.32 -12.53 -8.05
N ASN A 64 22.86 -11.85 -9.06
CA ASN A 64 23.69 -10.66 -8.84
C ASN A 64 22.87 -9.45 -8.39
N ASP A 65 21.64 -9.37 -8.86
CA ASP A 65 20.68 -8.31 -8.58
C ASP A 65 19.53 -8.86 -7.72
N ALA A 66 19.78 -9.20 -6.46
CA ALA A 66 18.67 -9.61 -5.60
C ALA A 66 17.64 -8.48 -5.48
N LYS A 67 16.43 -8.76 -5.97
CA LYS A 67 15.28 -7.88 -5.94
C LYS A 67 14.31 -8.34 -4.86
N LEU A 68 13.45 -7.44 -4.41
CA LEU A 68 12.31 -7.74 -3.56
C LEU A 68 11.09 -7.00 -4.11
N SER A 69 9.88 -7.42 -3.69
CA SER A 69 8.65 -6.70 -4.01
C SER A 69 8.73 -5.24 -3.53
N THR A 70 8.09 -4.34 -4.29
CA THR A 70 8.03 -2.91 -3.99
C THR A 70 6.57 -2.42 -3.96
N GLN A 71 6.40 -1.11 -3.91
CA GLN A 71 5.10 -0.47 -4.06
C GLN A 71 4.50 -0.71 -5.46
N GLU A 72 5.34 -0.68 -6.49
CA GLU A 72 4.93 -0.76 -7.90
C GLU A 72 5.13 -2.16 -8.50
N SER A 73 5.85 -3.05 -7.81
CA SER A 73 6.15 -4.41 -8.29
C SER A 73 5.84 -5.50 -7.27
N TRP A 74 5.36 -6.63 -7.78
CA TRP A 74 5.28 -7.88 -7.02
C TRP A 74 6.29 -8.87 -7.60
N LEU A 75 7.26 -9.23 -6.78
CA LEU A 75 8.31 -10.18 -7.09
C LEU A 75 8.07 -11.48 -6.31
N SER A 76 8.05 -12.61 -7.00
CA SER A 76 7.99 -13.94 -6.39
C SER A 76 9.09 -14.83 -6.93
N TYR A 77 9.70 -15.62 -6.05
CA TYR A 77 10.70 -16.61 -6.40
C TYR A 77 10.10 -18.03 -6.34
N SER A 78 10.64 -18.96 -7.12
CA SER A 78 10.47 -20.39 -6.89
C SER A 78 11.11 -20.79 -5.55
N ASP A 79 10.72 -21.97 -5.03
CA ASP A 79 11.21 -22.45 -3.73
C ASP A 79 12.74 -22.62 -3.70
N ASP A 80 13.32 -23.06 -4.83
CA ASP A 80 14.77 -23.16 -5.04
C ASP A 80 15.46 -21.82 -5.35
N LYS A 81 14.67 -20.73 -5.44
CA LYS A 81 15.09 -19.35 -5.75
C LYS A 81 15.74 -19.16 -7.12
N LYS A 82 15.74 -20.15 -8.00
CA LYS A 82 16.37 -20.08 -9.34
C LYS A 82 15.46 -19.50 -10.40
N THR A 83 14.17 -19.34 -10.14
CA THR A 83 13.21 -18.71 -11.04
C THR A 83 12.51 -17.57 -10.33
N ARG A 84 12.32 -16.43 -11.01
CA ARG A 84 11.60 -15.27 -10.48
C ARG A 84 10.62 -14.69 -11.48
N SER A 85 9.49 -14.20 -10.97
CA SER A 85 8.51 -13.41 -11.70
C SER A 85 8.42 -12.02 -11.08
N ASP A 86 8.65 -10.98 -11.87
CA ASP A 86 8.51 -9.57 -11.50
C ASP A 86 7.32 -8.96 -12.24
N VAL A 87 6.20 -8.80 -11.55
CA VAL A 87 5.01 -8.14 -12.07
C VAL A 87 5.12 -6.65 -11.76
N ASN A 88 5.45 -5.85 -12.77
CA ASN A 88 5.48 -4.40 -12.67
C ASN A 88 4.08 -3.83 -13.00
N PHE A 89 3.39 -3.35 -11.97
CA PHE A 89 2.02 -2.85 -12.09
C PHE A 89 1.94 -1.49 -12.77
N LYS A 90 3.02 -0.71 -12.74
CA LYS A 90 3.07 0.62 -13.37
C LYS A 90 3.29 0.51 -14.88
N ASP A 91 4.24 -0.31 -15.28
CA ASP A 91 4.63 -0.48 -16.68
C ASP A 91 3.79 -1.57 -17.38
N ASN A 92 2.95 -2.29 -16.62
CA ASN A 92 2.06 -3.35 -17.10
C ASN A 92 2.83 -4.46 -17.84
N ILE A 93 3.93 -4.91 -17.25
CA ILE A 93 4.75 -6.00 -17.76
C ILE A 93 5.00 -7.04 -16.67
N ILE A 94 5.19 -8.29 -17.09
CA ILE A 94 5.71 -9.39 -16.27
C ILE A 94 7.09 -9.72 -16.83
N THR A 95 8.13 -9.57 -16.03
CA THR A 95 9.47 -10.07 -16.36
C THR A 95 9.65 -11.41 -15.69
N LEU A 96 9.95 -12.44 -16.47
CA LEU A 96 10.22 -13.79 -16.01
C LEU A 96 11.68 -14.08 -16.24
N GLU A 97 12.37 -14.59 -15.22
CA GLU A 97 13.78 -14.94 -15.31
C GLU A 97 14.02 -16.29 -14.63
N THR A 98 14.86 -17.13 -15.23
CA THR A 98 15.25 -18.41 -14.64
C THR A 98 16.73 -18.70 -14.88
N ILE A 99 17.39 -19.27 -13.87
CA ILE A 99 18.74 -19.81 -13.96
C ILE A 99 18.61 -21.29 -14.33
N ALA A 100 19.10 -21.67 -15.51
CA ALA A 100 18.98 -23.02 -16.04
C ALA A 100 20.25 -23.46 -16.77
N ALA A 101 20.44 -24.78 -16.90
CA ALA A 101 21.56 -25.36 -17.65
C ALA A 101 21.29 -25.38 -19.16
N SER A 102 20.02 -25.46 -19.57
CA SER A 102 19.61 -25.48 -20.98
C SER A 102 18.38 -24.61 -21.25
N GLU A 103 18.16 -24.29 -22.52
CA GLU A 103 16.98 -23.52 -22.95
C GLU A 103 15.67 -24.30 -22.74
N ASP A 104 15.68 -25.63 -22.89
CA ASP A 104 14.48 -26.45 -22.67
C ASP A 104 14.07 -26.48 -21.19
N GLU A 105 15.05 -26.57 -20.28
CA GLU A 105 14.81 -26.40 -18.85
C GLU A 105 14.27 -25.00 -18.55
N ALA A 106 14.89 -23.97 -19.14
CA ALA A 106 14.46 -22.58 -18.98
C ALA A 106 13.02 -22.38 -19.43
N LYS A 107 12.64 -22.88 -20.61
CA LYS A 107 11.26 -22.78 -21.15
C LYS A 107 10.26 -23.39 -20.17
N ARG A 108 10.51 -24.59 -19.65
CA ARG A 108 9.62 -25.22 -18.66
C ARG A 108 9.46 -24.37 -17.39
N ASN A 109 10.57 -23.86 -16.86
CA ASN A 109 10.56 -23.02 -15.66
C ASN A 109 9.79 -21.71 -15.88
N LEU A 110 10.02 -21.04 -17.02
CA LEU A 110 9.33 -19.81 -17.41
C LEU A 110 7.82 -20.03 -17.63
N GLN A 111 7.43 -21.16 -18.22
CA GLN A 111 6.02 -21.53 -18.39
C GLN A 111 5.30 -21.67 -17.04
N ILE A 112 5.92 -22.37 -16.08
CA ILE A 112 5.38 -22.54 -14.72
C ILE A 112 5.30 -21.18 -14.01
N ALA A 113 6.35 -20.37 -14.12
CA ALA A 113 6.42 -19.04 -13.50
C ALA A 113 5.34 -18.10 -14.03
N LEU A 114 5.08 -18.10 -15.35
CA LEU A 114 4.00 -17.32 -15.96
C LEU A 114 2.63 -17.83 -15.53
N ALA A 115 2.41 -19.15 -15.58
CA ALA A 115 1.15 -19.77 -15.16
C ALA A 115 0.79 -19.37 -13.73
N LYS A 116 1.76 -19.47 -12.80
CA LYS A 116 1.61 -19.02 -11.41
C LYS A 116 1.31 -17.53 -11.33
N ALA A 117 2.07 -16.69 -12.01
CA ALA A 117 1.91 -15.23 -11.96
C ALA A 117 0.51 -14.76 -12.40
N VAL A 118 -0.06 -15.37 -13.44
CA VAL A 118 -1.37 -14.96 -13.99
C VAL A 118 -2.57 -15.60 -13.31
N THR A 119 -2.38 -16.58 -12.42
CA THR A 119 -3.47 -17.31 -11.75
C THR A 119 -3.51 -17.15 -10.23
N ILE A 120 -2.39 -16.84 -9.58
CA ILE A 120 -2.32 -16.76 -8.13
C ILE A 120 -3.22 -15.65 -7.57
N ASP A 121 -3.81 -15.94 -6.41
CA ASP A 121 -4.59 -14.99 -5.62
C ASP A 121 -3.80 -14.48 -4.41
N THR A 122 -4.29 -13.38 -3.82
CA THR A 122 -3.66 -12.70 -2.68
C THR A 122 -3.53 -13.57 -1.43
N LYS A 123 -4.46 -14.51 -1.19
CA LYS A 123 -4.41 -15.40 -0.02
C LYS A 123 -3.36 -16.48 -0.23
N THR A 124 -3.40 -17.16 -1.38
CA THR A 124 -2.43 -18.19 -1.76
C THR A 124 -1.01 -17.62 -1.74
N LEU A 125 -0.82 -16.39 -2.23
CA LEU A 125 0.48 -15.73 -2.15
C LEU A 125 0.93 -15.49 -0.70
N GLN A 126 0.04 -14.99 0.17
CA GLN A 126 0.37 -14.73 1.58
C GLN A 126 0.75 -16.01 2.34
N GLU A 127 0.13 -17.13 2.02
CA GLU A 127 0.33 -18.42 2.70
C GLU A 127 1.52 -19.21 2.15
N ASN A 128 1.81 -19.09 0.84
CA ASN A 128 2.77 -19.97 0.17
C ASN A 128 4.10 -19.32 -0.22
N ASP A 129 4.18 -17.99 -0.31
CA ASP A 129 5.43 -17.31 -0.70
C ASP A 129 6.52 -17.42 0.39
N GLY A 130 7.75 -17.71 -0.02
CA GLY A 130 8.85 -17.98 0.90
C GLY A 130 9.21 -16.79 1.81
N LEU A 131 9.09 -15.56 1.32
CA LEU A 131 9.31 -14.37 2.15
C LEU A 131 8.13 -14.14 3.09
N GLU A 132 6.90 -14.30 2.60
CA GLU A 132 5.69 -14.10 3.41
C GLU A 132 5.56 -15.11 4.54
N LYS A 133 5.98 -16.37 4.33
CA LYS A 133 6.08 -17.38 5.39
C LYS A 133 7.02 -16.92 6.51
N LYS A 134 8.26 -16.52 6.17
CA LYS A 134 9.23 -16.00 7.15
C LYS A 134 8.73 -14.77 7.90
N LEU A 135 8.01 -13.89 7.21
CA LEU A 135 7.40 -12.70 7.86
C LEU A 135 6.26 -13.09 8.81
N SER A 136 5.52 -14.16 8.52
CA SER A 136 4.41 -14.64 9.35
C SER A 136 4.86 -15.25 10.68
N GLU A 137 6.12 -15.69 10.77
CA GLU A 137 6.74 -16.25 11.98
C GLU A 137 7.12 -15.16 13.01
N ILE A 138 7.17 -13.89 12.60
CA ILE A 138 7.52 -12.79 13.48
C ILE A 138 6.40 -12.57 14.50
N ALA A 139 6.75 -12.60 15.79
CA ALA A 139 5.83 -12.28 16.88
C ALA A 139 5.26 -10.86 16.70
N LYS A 140 3.93 -10.76 16.70
CA LYS A 140 3.20 -9.50 16.55
C LYS A 140 3.09 -8.78 17.90
N PRO A 141 3.08 -7.44 17.93
CA PRO A 141 2.79 -6.67 19.15
C PRO A 141 1.45 -7.10 19.77
N PHE A 142 1.35 -7.10 21.10
CA PHE A 142 0.25 -7.76 21.81
C PHE A 142 -1.15 -7.21 21.44
N ASP A 143 -1.31 -5.90 21.33
CA ASP A 143 -2.60 -5.26 21.05
C ASP A 143 -2.77 -4.81 19.58
N ILE A 144 -1.97 -5.36 18.65
CA ILE A 144 -2.10 -5.01 17.23
C ILE A 144 -3.38 -5.62 16.64
N LYS A 145 -4.16 -4.80 15.93
CA LYS A 145 -5.33 -5.31 15.21
C LYS A 145 -4.89 -6.01 13.92
N ASP A 146 -5.30 -7.27 13.81
CA ASP A 146 -4.99 -8.12 12.66
C ASP A 146 -6.23 -8.52 11.85
N SER A 147 -6.03 -9.06 10.64
CA SER A 147 -7.08 -9.63 9.78
C SER A 147 -6.50 -10.67 8.83
N LYS A 148 -7.36 -11.57 8.34
CA LYS A 148 -7.04 -12.41 7.19
C LYS A 148 -7.00 -11.59 5.91
N VAL A 149 -6.04 -11.93 5.04
CA VAL A 149 -5.99 -11.43 3.66
C VAL A 149 -7.14 -12.08 2.88
N ASP A 150 -7.83 -11.30 2.06
CA ASP A 150 -8.90 -11.81 1.22
C ASP A 150 -8.35 -12.64 0.05
N ASN A 151 -9.17 -13.54 -0.50
CA ASN A 151 -8.84 -14.27 -1.71
C ASN A 151 -9.31 -13.44 -2.92
N LYS A 152 -8.41 -12.62 -3.46
CA LYS A 152 -8.64 -11.79 -4.63
C LYS A 152 -7.66 -12.13 -5.74
N PRO A 153 -8.13 -12.19 -7.00
CA PRO A 153 -7.23 -12.36 -8.13
C PRO A 153 -6.26 -11.19 -8.23
N ILE A 154 -4.97 -11.47 -8.47
CA ILE A 154 -3.96 -10.42 -8.68
C ILE A 154 -3.95 -10.00 -10.16
N LEU A 155 -3.77 -10.95 -11.07
CA LEU A 155 -3.71 -10.71 -12.51
C LEU A 155 -4.76 -11.46 -13.33
N SER A 156 -5.45 -12.46 -12.77
CA SER A 156 -6.31 -13.32 -13.60
C SER A 156 -7.47 -12.56 -14.24
N THR A 157 -8.04 -11.56 -13.59
CA THR A 157 -9.10 -10.68 -14.15
C THR A 157 -8.59 -9.67 -15.17
N VAL A 158 -7.27 -9.45 -15.22
CA VAL A 158 -6.62 -8.62 -16.24
C VAL A 158 -6.37 -9.45 -17.49
N VAL A 159 -5.85 -10.66 -17.29
CA VAL A 159 -5.40 -11.56 -18.36
C VAL A 159 -6.57 -12.34 -19.00
N PHE A 160 -7.57 -12.72 -18.20
CA PHE A 160 -8.69 -13.55 -18.63
C PHE A 160 -10.02 -12.85 -18.36
N ASP A 161 -10.94 -12.87 -19.33
CA ASP A 161 -12.27 -12.26 -19.18
C ASP A 161 -13.21 -13.08 -18.29
N LYS A 162 -12.90 -14.38 -18.12
CA LYS A 162 -13.61 -15.32 -17.23
C LYS A 162 -12.60 -15.97 -16.29
N LYS A 163 -13.10 -16.66 -15.26
CA LYS A 163 -12.25 -17.47 -14.37
C LYS A 163 -11.41 -18.44 -15.23
N PRO A 164 -10.07 -18.43 -15.10
CA PRO A 164 -9.21 -19.24 -15.97
C PRO A 164 -9.45 -20.74 -15.77
N THR A 165 -9.42 -21.48 -16.88
CA THR A 165 -9.35 -22.94 -16.90
C THR A 165 -7.90 -23.37 -17.18
N GLU A 166 -7.57 -24.62 -16.90
CA GLU A 166 -6.24 -25.16 -17.21
C GLU A 166 -5.86 -24.97 -18.69
N ASN A 167 -6.81 -25.22 -19.60
CA ASN A 167 -6.59 -25.03 -21.04
C ASN A 167 -6.39 -23.56 -21.42
N SER A 168 -7.14 -22.62 -20.82
CA SER A 168 -6.95 -21.19 -21.13
C SER A 168 -5.59 -20.69 -20.64
N VAL A 169 -5.12 -21.18 -19.49
CA VAL A 169 -3.81 -20.86 -18.94
C VAL A 169 -2.70 -21.45 -19.83
N LYS A 170 -2.79 -22.73 -20.19
CA LYS A 170 -1.83 -23.38 -21.12
C LYS A 170 -1.74 -22.62 -22.45
N LYS A 171 -2.87 -22.24 -23.04
CA LYS A 171 -2.90 -21.46 -24.29
C LYS A 171 -2.24 -20.09 -24.12
N TYR A 172 -2.51 -19.38 -23.03
CA TYR A 172 -1.89 -18.08 -22.74
C TYR A 172 -0.37 -18.22 -22.56
N VAL A 173 0.06 -19.21 -21.78
CA VAL A 173 1.47 -19.47 -21.50
C VAL A 173 2.24 -19.83 -22.77
N ASN A 174 1.73 -20.77 -23.58
CA ASN A 174 2.39 -21.18 -24.82
C ASN A 174 2.52 -20.00 -25.80
N LYS A 175 1.46 -19.20 -25.96
CA LYS A 175 1.50 -17.99 -26.80
C LYS A 175 2.60 -17.01 -26.39
N HIS A 176 2.91 -16.91 -25.09
CA HIS A 176 3.83 -15.90 -24.55
C HIS A 176 5.23 -16.42 -24.22
N ILE A 177 5.46 -17.73 -24.19
CA ILE A 177 6.78 -18.31 -23.90
C ILE A 177 7.35 -19.07 -25.10
N SER A 178 6.53 -19.88 -25.79
CA SER A 178 7.06 -20.77 -26.85
C SER A 178 7.61 -20.01 -28.04
N ASP A 179 6.95 -18.91 -28.43
CA ASP A 179 7.32 -18.09 -29.59
C ASP A 179 8.11 -16.83 -29.21
N SER A 180 8.43 -16.65 -27.92
CA SER A 180 9.11 -15.45 -27.44
C SER A 180 10.61 -15.52 -27.66
N LYS A 181 11.20 -14.39 -28.04
CA LYS A 181 12.65 -14.21 -27.96
C LYS A 181 13.06 -14.27 -26.49
N ILE A 182 13.90 -15.24 -26.16
CA ILE A 182 14.48 -15.41 -24.82
C ILE A 182 15.83 -14.72 -24.79
N ASP A 183 15.98 -13.71 -23.94
CA ASP A 183 17.27 -13.08 -23.72
C ASP A 183 18.12 -13.95 -22.78
N VAL A 184 19.39 -14.14 -23.11
CA VAL A 184 20.28 -15.07 -22.41
C VAL A 184 21.56 -14.37 -22.01
N ILE A 185 21.92 -14.48 -20.73
CA ILE A 185 23.20 -14.01 -20.19
C ILE A 185 23.85 -15.07 -19.32
N GLU A 186 25.18 -15.06 -19.20
CA GLU A 186 25.90 -15.97 -18.30
C GLU A 186 25.64 -15.62 -16.83
N SER A 187 25.46 -16.65 -15.99
CA SER A 187 25.37 -16.45 -14.55
C SER A 187 26.75 -16.14 -13.98
N LYS A 188 26.90 -14.98 -13.33
CA LYS A 188 28.15 -14.65 -12.60
C LYS A 188 28.29 -15.39 -11.26
N LYS A 189 27.23 -16.05 -10.78
CA LYS A 189 27.20 -16.73 -9.47
C LYS A 189 27.34 -18.24 -9.57
N LEU A 190 26.80 -18.84 -10.64
CA LEU A 190 26.75 -20.29 -10.83
C LEU A 190 27.50 -20.67 -12.10
N LYS A 191 28.55 -21.48 -11.95
CA LYS A 191 29.34 -21.99 -13.09
C LYS A 191 28.44 -22.84 -14.00
N HIS A 192 28.63 -22.70 -15.31
CA HIS A 192 27.91 -23.44 -16.36
C HIS A 192 26.38 -23.25 -16.37
N ALA A 193 25.88 -22.18 -15.74
CA ALA A 193 24.47 -21.84 -15.76
C ALA A 193 24.24 -20.49 -16.45
N LYS A 194 23.13 -20.38 -17.18
CA LYS A 194 22.72 -19.14 -17.85
C LYS A 194 21.44 -18.61 -17.22
N ILE A 195 21.24 -17.30 -17.29
CA ILE A 195 19.99 -16.62 -16.94
C ILE A 195 19.23 -16.38 -18.23
N TYR A 196 18.01 -16.91 -18.30
CA TYR A 196 17.08 -16.75 -19.40
C TYR A 196 15.96 -15.80 -18.98
N SER A 197 15.65 -14.80 -19.81
CA SER A 197 14.66 -13.76 -19.51
C SER A 197 13.63 -13.63 -20.62
N VAL A 198 12.36 -13.47 -20.22
CA VAL A 198 11.23 -13.15 -21.11
C VAL A 198 10.40 -12.04 -20.49
N VAL A 199 10.01 -11.06 -21.31
CA VAL A 199 9.09 -9.98 -20.90
C VAL A 199 7.73 -10.17 -21.57
N VAL A 200 6.69 -10.31 -20.75
CA VAL A 200 5.30 -10.44 -21.19
C VAL A 200 4.57 -9.13 -20.93
N LYS A 201 4.06 -8.48 -21.98
CA LYS A 201 3.22 -7.28 -21.85
C LYS A 201 1.79 -7.67 -21.46
N LEU A 202 1.23 -7.00 -20.46
CA LEU A 202 -0.18 -7.11 -20.10
C LEU A 202 -1.06 -6.31 -21.08
N PRO A 203 -2.36 -6.61 -21.18
CA PRO A 203 -3.29 -5.87 -22.04
C PRO A 203 -3.32 -4.36 -21.77
N ASN A 204 -3.57 -3.55 -22.80
CA ASN A 204 -3.59 -2.08 -22.66
C ASN A 204 -4.68 -1.56 -21.71
N ASP A 205 -5.78 -2.30 -21.55
CA ASP A 205 -6.91 -1.96 -20.67
C ASP A 205 -6.70 -2.43 -19.21
N THR A 206 -5.50 -2.95 -18.88
CA THR A 206 -5.14 -3.47 -17.56
C THR A 206 -5.55 -2.54 -16.43
N MET A 207 -5.29 -1.24 -16.56
CA MET A 207 -5.58 -0.26 -15.51
C MET A 207 -7.07 -0.14 -15.19
N ILE A 208 -7.92 -0.19 -16.23
CA ILE A 208 -9.37 -0.14 -16.08
C ILE A 208 -9.89 -1.47 -15.49
N LYS A 209 -9.36 -2.60 -15.96
CA LYS A 209 -9.71 -3.93 -15.42
C LYS A 209 -9.36 -4.03 -13.93
N ARG A 210 -8.18 -3.58 -13.51
CA ARG A 210 -7.77 -3.55 -12.09
C ARG A 210 -8.64 -2.63 -11.25
N SER A 211 -8.95 -1.41 -11.71
CA SER A 211 -9.77 -0.47 -10.92
C SER A 211 -11.19 -0.98 -10.70
N LYS A 212 -11.77 -1.70 -11.68
CA LYS A 212 -13.10 -2.31 -11.55
C LYS A 212 -13.22 -3.32 -10.40
N ILE A 213 -12.14 -4.03 -10.05
CA ILE A 213 -12.10 -5.00 -8.94
C ILE A 213 -12.51 -4.33 -7.62
N TYR A 214 -12.13 -3.06 -7.44
CA TYR A 214 -12.29 -2.31 -6.20
C TYR A 214 -13.47 -1.31 -6.23
N LEU A 215 -14.26 -1.29 -7.30
CA LEU A 215 -15.30 -0.29 -7.50
C LEU A 215 -16.37 -0.29 -6.40
N ALA A 216 -16.79 -1.48 -5.93
CA ALA A 216 -17.77 -1.60 -4.87
C ALA A 216 -17.28 -0.97 -3.56
N ASP A 217 -16.07 -1.33 -3.12
CA ASP A 217 -15.47 -0.82 -1.88
C ASP A 217 -15.20 0.70 -1.99
N VAL A 218 -14.70 1.17 -3.14
CA VAL A 218 -14.48 2.61 -3.38
C VAL A 218 -15.80 3.38 -3.37
N LYS A 219 -16.86 2.88 -4.02
CA LYS A 219 -18.18 3.53 -4.04
C LYS A 219 -18.77 3.63 -2.63
N GLU A 220 -18.67 2.57 -1.85
CA GLU A 220 -19.14 2.54 -0.46
C GLU A 220 -18.41 3.58 0.39
N HIS A 221 -17.07 3.58 0.37
CA HIS A 221 -16.27 4.45 1.23
C HIS A 221 -16.27 5.90 0.75
N ALA A 222 -16.34 6.16 -0.54
CA ALA A 222 -16.57 7.49 -1.11
C ALA A 222 -17.85 8.13 -0.54
N LYS A 223 -18.97 7.40 -0.59
CA LYS A 223 -20.26 7.86 -0.04
C LYS A 223 -20.18 8.09 1.47
N LYS A 224 -19.67 7.11 2.24
CA LYS A 224 -19.55 7.20 3.72
C LYS A 224 -18.63 8.32 4.18
N ARG A 225 -17.68 8.76 3.34
CA ARG A 225 -16.67 9.77 3.68
C ARG A 225 -16.86 11.10 2.97
N LYS A 226 -17.91 11.24 2.16
CA LYS A 226 -18.20 12.44 1.36
C LYS A 226 -16.99 12.80 0.47
N LEU A 227 -16.35 11.80 -0.12
CA LEU A 227 -15.21 11.96 -1.02
C LEU A 227 -15.62 11.64 -2.45
N PRO A 228 -15.07 12.32 -3.47
CA PRO A 228 -15.28 11.93 -4.85
C PRO A 228 -14.60 10.58 -5.14
N LYS A 229 -15.31 9.63 -5.77
CA LYS A 229 -14.75 8.34 -6.20
C LYS A 229 -13.45 8.53 -7.01
N PRO A 230 -13.37 9.50 -7.96
CA PRO A 230 -12.13 9.75 -8.71
C PRO A 230 -10.89 10.03 -7.85
N LEU A 231 -11.05 10.70 -6.70
CA LEU A 231 -9.92 10.97 -5.79
C LEU A 231 -9.38 9.67 -5.19
N ILE A 232 -10.26 8.79 -4.70
CA ILE A 232 -9.84 7.53 -4.08
C ILE A 232 -9.14 6.65 -5.10
N PHE A 233 -9.67 6.53 -6.32
CA PHE A 233 -9.00 5.81 -7.40
C PHE A 233 -7.67 6.43 -7.81
N ALA A 234 -7.60 7.76 -7.90
CA ALA A 234 -6.36 8.47 -8.23
C ALA A 234 -5.26 8.26 -7.18
N VAL A 235 -5.64 8.21 -5.89
CA VAL A 235 -4.73 7.87 -4.79
C VAL A 235 -4.31 6.40 -4.88
N ILE A 236 -5.22 5.44 -5.00
CA ILE A 236 -4.84 4.01 -5.14
C ILE A 236 -3.87 3.80 -6.33
N HIS A 237 -4.17 4.39 -7.48
CA HIS A 237 -3.29 4.32 -8.65
C HIS A 237 -1.93 5.01 -8.38
N SER A 238 -1.91 6.08 -7.60
CA SER A 238 -0.69 6.79 -7.20
C SER A 238 0.15 6.11 -6.16
N GLU A 239 -0.49 5.30 -5.34
CA GLU A 239 0.12 4.57 -4.24
C GLU A 239 0.49 3.13 -4.58
N SER A 240 -0.07 2.50 -5.60
CA SER A 240 0.25 1.08 -5.84
C SER A 240 0.08 0.63 -7.28
N SER A 241 -0.44 1.48 -8.17
CA SER A 241 -0.96 1.03 -9.46
C SER A 241 -1.91 -0.17 -9.33
N PHE A 242 -2.68 -0.18 -8.23
CA PHE A 242 -3.59 -1.26 -7.82
C PHE A 242 -2.93 -2.60 -7.47
N ASN A 243 -1.64 -2.58 -7.13
CA ASN A 243 -0.96 -3.74 -6.55
C ASN A 243 -1.51 -4.01 -5.13
N PRO A 244 -2.29 -5.09 -4.91
CA PRO A 244 -2.85 -5.39 -3.59
C PRO A 244 -1.78 -5.81 -2.58
N ARG A 245 -0.57 -6.10 -3.06
CA ARG A 245 0.59 -6.54 -2.26
C ARG A 245 1.65 -5.45 -2.13
N ALA A 246 1.34 -4.22 -2.54
CA ALA A 246 2.27 -3.09 -2.49
C ALA A 246 2.87 -2.93 -1.09
N ARG A 247 4.19 -2.85 -1.05
CA ARG A 247 4.97 -2.65 0.18
C ARG A 247 6.09 -1.66 -0.11
N SER A 248 6.14 -0.57 0.65
CA SER A 248 7.23 0.41 0.55
C SER A 248 8.40 0.03 1.47
N HIS A 249 9.55 0.68 1.25
CA HIS A 249 10.71 0.64 2.15
C HIS A 249 10.39 1.31 3.50
N VAL A 250 9.58 2.38 3.47
CA VAL A 250 8.86 2.85 4.65
C VAL A 250 7.68 1.89 4.82
N PRO A 251 7.35 1.38 6.03
CA PRO A 251 6.38 0.29 6.21
C PRO A 251 4.93 0.74 5.94
N ALA A 252 4.65 1.02 4.67
CA ALA A 252 3.37 1.37 4.10
C ALA A 252 2.84 0.17 3.33
N TYR A 253 1.56 -0.15 3.52
CA TYR A 253 0.99 -1.42 3.10
C TYR A 253 -0.26 -1.25 2.23
N GLY A 254 -0.37 -2.11 1.21
CA GLY A 254 -1.57 -2.30 0.40
C GLY A 254 -1.87 -1.16 -0.56
N LEU A 255 -3.09 -1.16 -1.09
CA LEU A 255 -3.54 -0.34 -2.23
C LEU A 255 -3.31 1.16 -2.07
N MET A 256 -3.57 1.69 -0.87
CA MET A 256 -3.47 3.10 -0.51
C MET A 256 -2.25 3.39 0.37
N GLN A 257 -1.31 2.45 0.49
CA GLN A 257 -0.03 2.61 1.22
C GLN A 257 -0.19 3.24 2.61
N ILE A 258 -0.96 2.58 3.47
CA ILE A 258 -1.19 3.07 4.84
C ILE A 258 -0.02 2.67 5.73
N VAL A 259 0.55 3.64 6.43
CA VAL A 259 1.58 3.42 7.44
C VAL A 259 0.90 3.22 8.81
N PRO A 260 1.13 2.09 9.51
CA PRO A 260 0.37 1.75 10.71
C PRO A 260 0.48 2.76 11.87
N ASN A 261 1.69 3.27 12.16
CA ASN A 261 1.91 4.17 13.30
C ASN A 261 1.48 5.63 13.07
N THR A 262 1.13 6.00 11.83
CA THR A 262 0.66 7.35 11.50
C THR A 262 -0.79 7.30 11.03
N ALA A 263 -1.03 7.23 9.71
CA ALA A 263 -2.36 7.20 9.12
C ALA A 263 -3.20 6.02 9.63
N GLY A 264 -2.57 4.86 9.88
CA GLY A 264 -3.24 3.69 10.45
C GLY A 264 -3.85 3.97 11.82
N ARG A 265 -3.05 4.48 12.75
CA ARG A 265 -3.48 4.83 14.12
C ARG A 265 -4.57 5.90 14.12
N ASP A 266 -4.38 6.98 13.36
CA ASP A 266 -5.35 8.08 13.23
C ASP A 266 -6.71 7.60 12.71
N THR A 267 -6.67 6.76 11.67
CA THR A 267 -7.90 6.24 11.05
C THR A 267 -8.56 5.19 11.92
N TYR A 268 -7.82 4.32 12.60
CA TYR A 268 -8.40 3.35 13.52
C TYR A 268 -9.12 4.06 14.67
N LYS A 269 -8.49 5.09 15.25
CA LYS A 269 -9.10 5.95 16.27
C LYS A 269 -10.35 6.65 15.76
N PHE A 270 -10.32 7.23 14.57
CA PHE A 270 -11.49 7.86 13.95
C PHE A 270 -12.64 6.87 13.68
N LEU A 271 -12.31 5.65 13.25
CA LEU A 271 -13.31 4.66 12.84
C LEU A 271 -13.95 3.92 14.01
N TYR A 272 -13.20 3.69 15.10
CA TYR A 272 -13.60 2.78 16.17
C TYR A 272 -13.47 3.38 17.57
N ASN A 273 -13.04 4.64 17.69
CA ASN A 273 -12.77 5.31 18.96
C ASN A 273 -11.76 4.53 19.85
N GLN A 274 -10.80 3.88 19.23
CA GLN A 274 -9.78 3.07 19.89
C GLN A 274 -8.39 3.48 19.38
N ASP A 275 -7.45 3.68 20.29
CA ASP A 275 -6.07 3.97 19.93
C ASP A 275 -5.30 2.66 19.75
N LYS A 276 -5.29 2.12 18.52
CA LYS A 276 -4.64 0.84 18.19
C LYS A 276 -3.85 0.91 16.88
N LEU A 277 -2.79 0.12 16.84
CA LEU A 277 -2.04 -0.18 15.62
C LEU A 277 -2.72 -1.30 14.83
N VAL A 278 -2.44 -1.34 13.53
CA VAL A 278 -2.93 -2.39 12.61
C VAL A 278 -1.76 -3.13 11.98
N SER A 279 -1.92 -4.42 11.75
CA SER A 279 -0.88 -5.25 11.13
C SER A 279 -0.77 -5.02 9.62
N GLY A 280 0.32 -5.51 9.01
CA GLY A 280 0.43 -5.58 7.55
C GLY A 280 -0.68 -6.42 6.92
N ALA A 281 -1.02 -7.58 7.49
CA ALA A 281 -2.09 -8.44 6.99
C ALA A 281 -3.48 -7.77 7.06
N TYR A 282 -3.72 -6.96 8.10
CA TYR A 282 -4.90 -6.09 8.16
C TYR A 282 -4.98 -5.14 6.97
N LEU A 283 -3.85 -4.53 6.61
CA LEU A 283 -3.74 -3.56 5.52
C LEU A 283 -3.59 -4.20 4.13
N TYR A 284 -3.30 -5.50 4.04
CA TYR A 284 -3.33 -6.25 2.77
C TYR A 284 -4.71 -6.75 2.38
N ASN A 285 -5.64 -6.78 3.33
CA ASN A 285 -7.04 -6.93 3.01
C ASN A 285 -7.54 -5.66 2.29
N SER A 286 -7.95 -5.78 1.03
CA SER A 286 -8.27 -4.61 0.20
C SER A 286 -9.39 -3.75 0.78
N LYS A 287 -10.41 -4.39 1.39
CA LYS A 287 -11.55 -3.70 2.01
C LYS A 287 -11.10 -2.84 3.19
N ASN A 288 -10.30 -3.42 4.10
CA ASN A 288 -9.73 -2.68 5.21
C ASN A 288 -8.83 -1.55 4.72
N ASN A 289 -7.99 -1.81 3.71
CA ASN A 289 -7.08 -0.80 3.18
C ASN A 289 -7.80 0.42 2.59
N ILE A 290 -8.79 0.17 1.72
CA ILE A 290 -9.61 1.23 1.11
C ILE A 290 -10.42 1.98 2.18
N LYS A 291 -10.96 1.27 3.17
CA LYS A 291 -11.65 1.88 4.32
C LYS A 291 -10.76 2.86 5.08
N MET A 292 -9.54 2.41 5.41
CA MET A 292 -8.56 3.19 6.17
C MET A 292 -8.07 4.38 5.35
N GLY A 293 -7.63 4.17 4.10
CA GLY A 293 -7.14 5.26 3.25
C GLY A 293 -8.20 6.30 2.93
N SER A 294 -9.45 5.89 2.69
CA SER A 294 -10.57 6.81 2.51
C SER A 294 -10.91 7.58 3.79
N ALA A 295 -10.79 6.93 4.96
CA ALA A 295 -10.92 7.61 6.24
C ALA A 295 -9.79 8.63 6.46
N TYR A 296 -8.57 8.33 6.03
CA TYR A 296 -7.44 9.26 6.18
C TYR A 296 -7.62 10.51 5.32
N LEU A 297 -8.02 10.35 4.05
CA LEU A 297 -8.39 11.47 3.18
C LEU A 297 -9.48 12.35 3.81
N HIS A 298 -10.49 11.73 4.42
CA HIS A 298 -11.54 12.43 5.14
C HIS A 298 -11.00 13.23 6.33
N ILE A 299 -10.15 12.63 7.17
CA ILE A 299 -9.53 13.30 8.31
C ILE A 299 -8.70 14.49 7.83
N LEU A 300 -7.88 14.33 6.79
CA LEU A 300 -7.10 15.41 6.21
C LEU A 300 -8.00 16.57 5.76
N TYR A 301 -9.02 16.28 4.95
CA TYR A 301 -9.88 17.32 4.35
C TYR A 301 -10.81 17.99 5.37
N TYR A 302 -11.53 17.21 6.18
CA TYR A 302 -12.61 17.71 7.06
C TYR A 302 -12.17 18.03 8.48
N LYS A 303 -11.03 17.50 8.94
CA LYS A 303 -10.53 17.75 10.31
C LYS A 303 -9.26 18.60 10.29
N TYR A 304 -8.19 18.13 9.65
CA TYR A 304 -6.88 18.80 9.75
C TYR A 304 -6.78 20.06 8.91
N LEU A 305 -7.35 20.05 7.71
CA LEU A 305 -7.32 21.17 6.76
C LEU A 305 -8.62 21.97 6.74
N ARG A 306 -9.49 21.78 7.74
CA ARG A 306 -10.83 22.39 7.81
C ARG A 306 -10.85 23.92 7.76
N LYS A 307 -9.72 24.56 8.10
CA LYS A 307 -9.54 26.02 8.13
C LYS A 307 -9.29 26.63 6.74
N ILE A 308 -8.95 25.81 5.73
CA ILE A 308 -8.86 26.26 4.34
C ILE A 308 -10.28 26.32 3.79
N LYS A 309 -10.79 27.50 3.45
CA LYS A 309 -12.21 27.72 3.12
C LYS A 309 -12.58 27.18 1.75
N ASN A 310 -11.82 27.55 0.72
CA ASN A 310 -12.08 27.10 -0.65
C ASN A 310 -11.91 25.57 -0.75
N PRO A 311 -12.91 24.83 -1.27
CA PRO A 311 -12.87 23.37 -1.33
C PRO A 311 -11.77 22.83 -2.26
N ASP A 312 -11.49 23.48 -3.38
CA ASP A 312 -10.45 23.05 -4.33
C ASP A 312 -9.04 23.31 -3.79
N SER A 313 -8.82 24.48 -3.17
CA SER A 313 -7.57 24.76 -2.45
C SER A 313 -7.33 23.73 -1.36
N ARG A 314 -8.39 23.35 -0.63
CA ARG A 314 -8.33 22.33 0.42
C ARG A 314 -8.07 20.94 -0.16
N LEU A 315 -8.62 20.62 -1.33
CA LEU A 315 -8.40 19.36 -2.03
C LEU A 315 -6.94 19.23 -2.47
N TYR A 316 -6.34 20.26 -3.09
CA TYR A 316 -4.92 20.25 -3.45
C TYR A 316 -4.01 20.09 -2.24
N CYS A 317 -4.31 20.81 -1.15
CA CYS A 317 -3.59 20.64 0.11
C CYS A 317 -3.76 19.23 0.70
N THR A 318 -4.95 18.64 0.58
CA THR A 318 -5.25 17.27 1.05
C THR A 318 -4.45 16.23 0.27
N ILE A 319 -4.41 16.35 -1.06
CA ILE A 319 -3.64 15.45 -1.93
C ILE A 319 -2.15 15.50 -1.55
N ALA A 320 -1.58 16.71 -1.43
CA ALA A 320 -0.19 16.85 -1.04
C ALA A 320 0.06 16.34 0.39
N ALA A 321 -0.83 16.65 1.34
CA ALA A 321 -0.72 16.23 2.74
C ALA A 321 -0.84 14.72 2.92
N TYR A 322 -1.53 14.01 2.02
CA TYR A 322 -1.60 12.55 2.06
C TYR A 322 -0.20 11.92 1.96
N ASN A 323 0.65 12.48 1.10
CA ASN A 323 2.01 12.01 0.89
C ASN A 323 3.02 12.61 1.88
N THR A 324 2.89 13.90 2.24
CA THR A 324 3.92 14.61 3.02
C THR A 324 3.49 15.08 4.42
N GLY A 325 2.22 14.96 4.77
CA GLY A 325 1.66 15.46 6.03
C GLY A 325 1.33 16.95 6.01
N THR A 326 0.42 17.37 6.90
CA THR A 326 -0.13 18.73 6.95
C THR A 326 0.89 19.78 7.43
N GLY A 327 1.87 19.38 8.24
CA GLY A 327 2.96 20.27 8.64
C GLY A 327 3.77 20.78 7.45
N ASN A 328 4.08 19.91 6.48
CA ASN A 328 4.80 20.30 5.26
C ASN A 328 3.95 21.18 4.34
N ILE A 329 2.62 21.06 4.40
CA ILE A 329 1.73 22.02 3.75
C ILE A 329 1.87 23.38 4.41
N ALA A 330 1.78 23.48 5.73
CA ALA A 330 1.97 24.76 6.42
C ALA A 330 3.32 25.40 6.06
N TYR A 331 4.39 24.61 6.10
CA TYR A 331 5.75 25.06 5.79
C TYR A 331 5.86 25.65 4.38
N ALA A 332 5.14 25.12 3.38
CA ALA A 332 5.16 25.65 2.02
C ALA A 332 4.60 27.08 1.91
N PHE A 333 3.76 27.53 2.85
CA PHE A 333 3.15 28.86 2.87
C PHE A 333 3.79 29.82 3.88
N THR A 334 4.33 29.32 5.00
CA THR A 334 4.81 30.17 6.11
C THR A 334 6.26 29.93 6.50
N LYS A 335 6.91 28.86 6.02
CA LYS A 335 8.16 28.32 6.59
C LYS A 335 8.05 27.88 8.06
N GLU A 336 6.83 27.67 8.53
CA GLU A 336 6.52 27.14 9.86
C GLU A 336 5.57 25.94 9.78
N TYR A 337 5.68 25.00 10.71
CA TYR A 337 4.85 23.79 10.75
C TYR A 337 3.48 24.00 11.42
N ASN A 338 2.83 25.15 11.17
CA ASN A 338 1.61 25.55 11.86
C ASN A 338 0.47 25.93 10.90
N MET A 339 -0.52 25.04 10.80
CA MET A 339 -1.70 25.26 9.95
C MET A 339 -2.58 26.45 10.36
N ASN A 340 -2.52 26.89 11.63
CA ASN A 340 -3.27 28.06 12.08
C ASN A 340 -2.72 29.35 11.47
N LYS A 341 -1.41 29.40 11.21
CA LYS A 341 -0.75 30.52 10.52
C LYS A 341 -0.85 30.40 9.00
N ALA A 342 -0.77 29.18 8.47
CA ALA A 342 -0.83 28.96 7.03
C ALA A 342 -2.23 29.16 6.44
N ALA A 343 -3.30 28.70 7.12
CA ALA A 343 -4.65 28.75 6.57
C ALA A 343 -5.14 30.17 6.18
N PRO A 344 -4.91 31.23 6.98
CA PRO A 344 -5.22 32.60 6.56
C PRO A 344 -4.52 33.04 5.28
N ILE A 345 -3.28 32.61 5.04
CA ILE A 345 -2.53 32.92 3.81
C ILE A 345 -3.13 32.15 2.63
N ILE A 346 -3.38 30.84 2.81
CA ILE A 346 -3.99 29.98 1.78
C ILE A 346 -5.36 30.54 1.37
N ASN A 347 -6.15 31.04 2.33
CA ASN A 347 -7.49 31.58 2.09
C ASN A 347 -7.52 32.89 1.31
N LYS A 348 -6.38 33.56 1.11
CA LYS A 348 -6.26 34.77 0.27
C LYS A 348 -5.91 34.45 -1.19
N LEU A 349 -5.64 33.19 -1.50
CA LEU A 349 -5.20 32.74 -2.82
C LEU A 349 -6.33 32.00 -3.54
N SER A 350 -6.37 32.12 -4.87
CA SER A 350 -7.16 31.25 -5.73
C SER A 350 -6.66 29.80 -5.66
N PRO A 351 -7.49 28.80 -6.02
CA PRO A 351 -7.06 27.40 -6.07
C PRO A 351 -5.83 27.16 -6.96
N GLN A 352 -5.74 27.85 -8.09
CA GLN A 352 -4.64 27.76 -9.04
C GLN A 352 -3.34 28.31 -8.42
N GLU A 353 -3.41 29.43 -7.71
CA GLU A 353 -2.26 29.98 -6.97
C GLU A 353 -1.84 29.06 -5.83
N VAL A 354 -2.78 28.46 -5.10
CA VAL A 354 -2.47 27.45 -4.07
C VAL A 354 -1.75 26.26 -4.68
N TYR A 355 -2.25 25.73 -5.80
CA TYR A 355 -1.64 24.62 -6.53
C TYR A 355 -0.21 24.98 -6.99
N ALA A 356 -0.04 26.12 -7.64
CA ALA A 356 1.26 26.60 -8.11
C ALA A 356 2.25 26.79 -6.94
N LYS A 357 1.80 27.39 -5.83
CA LYS A 357 2.62 27.62 -4.64
C LYS A 357 3.04 26.33 -3.97
N LEU A 358 2.18 25.31 -3.91
CA LEU A 358 2.56 23.97 -3.45
C LEU A 358 3.66 23.37 -4.35
N LEU A 359 3.50 23.43 -5.67
CA LEU A 359 4.50 22.90 -6.60
C LEU A 359 5.85 23.63 -6.51
N GLN A 360 5.84 24.92 -6.21
CA GLN A 360 7.07 25.69 -6.06
C GLN A 360 7.74 25.42 -4.69
N ASN A 361 6.95 25.45 -3.61
CA ASN A 361 7.49 25.64 -2.26
C ASN A 361 7.49 24.40 -1.35
N LEU A 362 6.87 23.29 -1.77
CA LEU A 362 7.02 22.03 -1.03
C LEU A 362 8.52 21.66 -0.95
N ARG A 363 8.95 21.24 0.24
CA ARG A 363 10.38 21.02 0.54
C ARG A 363 11.04 19.96 -0.33
N PHE A 364 10.30 18.91 -0.67
CA PHE A 364 10.79 17.76 -1.42
C PHE A 364 10.08 17.63 -2.77
N ASP A 365 10.74 17.03 -3.74
CA ASP A 365 10.18 16.87 -5.09
C ASP A 365 9.14 15.76 -5.20
N GLU A 366 9.22 14.74 -4.34
CA GLU A 366 8.27 13.63 -4.33
C GLU A 366 6.82 14.13 -4.09
N PRO A 367 6.52 14.95 -3.06
CA PRO A 367 5.19 15.54 -2.87
C PRO A 367 4.70 16.40 -4.05
N LYS A 368 5.61 17.11 -4.73
CA LYS A 368 5.27 17.90 -5.93
C LYS A 368 4.85 16.99 -7.08
N ARG A 369 5.63 15.94 -7.34
CA ARG A 369 5.31 14.90 -8.33
C ARG A 369 4.01 14.18 -7.97
N TYR A 370 3.81 13.90 -6.68
CA TYR A 370 2.61 13.25 -6.17
C TYR A 370 1.35 14.09 -6.44
N LEU A 371 1.38 15.39 -6.10
CA LEU A 371 0.28 16.32 -6.38
C LEU A 371 -0.07 16.35 -7.87
N LYS A 372 0.92 16.53 -8.76
CA LYS A 372 0.70 16.48 -10.22
C LYS A 372 0.09 15.15 -10.66
N LYS A 373 0.64 14.03 -10.19
CA LYS A 373 0.25 12.67 -10.56
C LYS A 373 -1.20 12.36 -10.14
N VAL A 374 -1.58 12.67 -8.90
CA VAL A 374 -2.94 12.45 -8.40
C VAL A 374 -3.93 13.37 -9.08
N SER A 375 -3.63 14.67 -9.24
CA SER A 375 -4.54 15.61 -9.93
C SER A 375 -4.82 15.18 -11.37
N LYS A 376 -3.80 14.77 -12.12
CA LYS A 376 -3.98 14.24 -13.49
C LYS A 376 -4.84 12.97 -13.50
N ARG A 377 -4.59 12.03 -12.58
CA ARG A 377 -5.36 10.78 -12.49
C ARG A 377 -6.79 10.99 -12.04
N MET A 378 -7.05 11.97 -11.19
CA MET A 378 -8.39 12.31 -10.74
C MET A 378 -9.25 12.80 -11.91
N ALA A 379 -8.69 13.59 -12.83
CA ALA A 379 -9.38 13.98 -14.07
C ALA A 379 -9.73 12.74 -14.92
N ALA A 380 -8.77 11.84 -15.16
CA ALA A 380 -9.02 10.62 -15.92
C ALA A 380 -10.07 9.70 -15.27
N TYR A 381 -10.04 9.54 -13.94
CA TYR A 381 -11.06 8.75 -13.23
C TYR A 381 -12.42 9.44 -13.14
N ASN A 382 -12.49 10.76 -13.34
CA ASN A 382 -13.75 11.46 -13.45
C ASN A 382 -14.47 11.09 -14.75
N GLU A 383 -13.76 10.86 -15.84
CA GLU A 383 -14.36 10.38 -17.10
C GLU A 383 -14.91 8.94 -16.97
N ILE A 384 -14.26 8.10 -16.16
CA ILE A 384 -14.63 6.68 -16.00
C ILE A 384 -15.72 6.49 -14.92
N TYR A 385 -15.61 7.21 -13.81
CA TYR A 385 -16.40 6.99 -12.60
C TYR A 385 -17.06 8.27 -12.05
N GLY A 386 -16.97 9.39 -12.77
CA GLY A 386 -17.72 10.61 -12.48
C GLY A 386 -19.21 10.33 -12.57
N SER A 387 -19.89 10.44 -11.44
CA SER A 387 -21.34 10.29 -11.27
C SER A 387 -21.69 10.58 -9.82
#